data_AF-G9P8L3-F1
#
_entry.id   AF-G9P8L3-F1
#
_cell.length_a   1.000
_cell.length_b   1.000
_cell.length_c   1.000
_cell.angle_alpha   90.00
_cell.angle_beta   90.00
_cell.angle_gamma   90.00
#
_symmetry.space_group_name_H-M   'P 1'
#
loop_
_entity.id
_entity.type
_entity.pdbx_description
1 polymer ?
#
loop_
_entity_poly.entity_id
_entity_poly.type
_entity_poly.pdbx_seq_one_letter_code
_entity_poly.pdbx_strand_id
1 'polypeptide(L)'
;MPIQLIASRLSEFTNGIAFKDLPATFRQSAELALELGVKYIWIDSLCIIQDSASDWLHEAQRMASVYAFSHLTIAASASKNPTTGLSPGPRPRTVIVRPSWKGFIQEWGLQPGQTLRITNPWYEEFKNTIVSAPLNRRGWTYQEYALAPRVLHCTDGEWWW
;
A
#
# COMPACT_ATOMS: atom_id res chain seq x y z
N MET A 1 -14.84 8.94 12.08
CA MET A 1 -14.92 8.08 10.88
C MET A 1 -14.02 8.68 9.82
N PRO A 2 -13.36 7.86 8.96
CA PRO A 2 -12.59 8.40 7.85
C PRO A 2 -13.48 9.24 6.92
N ILE A 3 -12.90 10.21 6.22
CA ILE A 3 -13.58 11.02 5.21
C ILE A 3 -14.10 10.13 4.08
N GLN A 4 -15.34 10.34 3.64
CA GLN A 4 -15.99 9.56 2.59
C GLN A 4 -16.84 10.47 1.70
N LEU A 5 -16.91 10.13 0.41
CA LEU A 5 -17.75 10.82 -0.56
C LEU A 5 -19.22 10.44 -0.34
N ILE A 6 -20.03 11.43 -0.01
CA ILE A 6 -21.49 11.34 0.04
C ILE A 6 -22.08 12.42 -0.86
N ALA A 7 -23.33 12.26 -1.30
CA ALA A 7 -23.95 13.13 -2.29
C ALA A 7 -23.89 14.62 -1.88
N SER A 8 -24.13 14.92 -0.61
CA SER A 8 -24.10 16.29 -0.07
C SER A 8 -22.70 16.93 -0.06
N ARG A 9 -21.63 16.12 -0.13
CA ARG A 9 -20.23 16.56 -0.13
C ARG A 9 -19.57 16.48 -1.52
N LEU A 10 -20.33 16.17 -2.57
CA LEU A 10 -19.78 16.03 -3.91
C LEU A 10 -19.02 17.29 -4.37
N SER A 11 -19.60 18.48 -4.15
CA SER A 11 -18.96 19.76 -4.49
C SER A 11 -17.65 19.98 -3.71
N GLU A 12 -17.59 19.57 -2.45
CA GLU A 12 -16.37 19.68 -1.64
C GLU A 12 -15.26 18.78 -2.22
N PHE A 13 -15.60 17.55 -2.57
CA PHE A 13 -14.64 16.58 -3.10
C PHE A 13 -14.14 16.97 -4.50
N THR A 14 -14.99 17.56 -5.34
CA THR A 14 -14.59 18.00 -6.69
C THR A 14 -13.78 19.29 -6.69
N ASN A 15 -13.97 20.18 -5.71
CA ASN A 15 -13.16 21.39 -5.53
C ASN A 15 -11.80 21.12 -4.87
N GLY A 16 -11.63 19.93 -4.29
CA GLY A 16 -10.39 19.47 -3.70
C GLY A 16 -10.44 19.42 -2.17
N ILE A 17 -9.81 18.39 -1.62
CA ILE A 17 -9.69 18.15 -0.19
C ILE A 17 -8.24 18.44 0.22
N ALA A 18 -8.03 19.14 1.33
CA ALA A 18 -6.67 19.36 1.82
C ALA A 18 -6.06 18.03 2.30
N PHE A 19 -4.80 17.78 1.95
CA PHE A 19 -4.09 16.53 2.31
C PHE A 19 -4.11 16.24 3.82
N LYS A 20 -4.09 17.28 4.67
CA LYS A 20 -4.14 17.15 6.13
C LYS A 20 -5.46 16.55 6.64
N ASP A 21 -6.54 16.68 5.88
CA ASP A 21 -7.88 16.19 6.25
C ASP A 21 -8.08 14.73 5.81
N LEU A 22 -7.15 14.18 5.01
CA LEU A 22 -7.14 12.78 4.65
C LEU A 22 -6.61 11.91 5.81
N PRO A 23 -7.23 10.75 6.07
CA PRO A 23 -6.68 9.71 6.92
C PRO A 23 -5.24 9.35 6.51
N ALA A 24 -4.41 8.98 7.47
CA ALA A 24 -2.98 8.76 7.25
C ALA A 24 -2.69 7.77 6.10
N THR A 25 -3.44 6.67 5.99
CA THR A 25 -3.28 5.69 4.92
C THR A 25 -3.57 6.32 3.55
N PHE A 26 -4.63 7.12 3.42
CA PHE A 26 -4.99 7.76 2.14
C PHE A 26 -3.97 8.83 1.75
N ARG A 27 -3.57 9.66 2.72
CA ARG A 27 -2.54 10.69 2.52
C ARG A 27 -1.23 10.07 2.05
N GLN A 28 -0.73 9.06 2.76
CA GLN A 28 0.54 8.41 2.43
C GLN A 28 0.46 7.62 1.11
N SER A 29 -0.68 7.03 0.78
CA SER A 29 -0.88 6.43 -0.55
C SER A 29 -0.83 7.45 -1.67
N ALA A 30 -1.43 8.63 -1.48
CA ALA A 30 -1.38 9.72 -2.45
C ALA A 30 0.04 10.29 -2.59
N GLU A 31 0.74 10.52 -1.48
CA GLU A 31 2.15 10.95 -1.46
C GLU A 31 3.03 9.95 -2.21
N LEU A 32 2.90 8.65 -1.92
CA LEU A 32 3.64 7.58 -2.59
C LEU A 32 3.34 7.52 -4.10
N ALA A 33 2.07 7.65 -4.49
CA ALA A 33 1.70 7.69 -5.90
C ALA A 33 2.40 8.86 -6.62
N LEU A 34 2.42 10.05 -6.02
CA LEU A 34 3.09 11.22 -6.57
C LEU A 34 4.61 11.05 -6.66
N GLU A 35 5.25 10.46 -5.64
CA GLU A 35 6.68 10.13 -5.65
C GLU A 35 7.04 9.14 -6.77
N LEU A 36 6.13 8.22 -7.10
CA LEU A 36 6.25 7.27 -8.21
C LEU A 36 5.87 7.89 -9.57
N GLY A 37 5.56 9.18 -9.64
CA GLY A 37 5.20 9.89 -10.87
C GLY A 37 3.75 9.66 -11.33
N VAL A 38 2.89 9.08 -10.47
CA VAL A 38 1.47 8.82 -10.74
C VAL A 38 0.62 9.95 -10.16
N LYS A 39 -0.14 10.64 -11.02
CA LYS A 39 -0.93 11.82 -10.64
C LYS A 39 -2.31 11.53 -10.07
N TYR A 40 -2.83 10.32 -10.30
CA TYR A 40 -4.20 9.95 -9.97
C TYR A 40 -4.21 8.69 -9.11
N ILE A 41 -5.02 8.71 -8.07
CA ILE A 41 -5.27 7.55 -7.22
C ILE A 41 -6.78 7.34 -7.14
N TRP A 42 -7.20 6.08 -7.22
CA TRP A 42 -8.58 5.69 -7.01
C TRP A 42 -8.69 5.04 -5.63
N ILE A 43 -9.60 5.56 -4.80
CA ILE A 43 -9.91 5.02 -3.47
C ILE A 43 -11.43 4.95 -3.41
N ASP A 44 -11.99 3.74 -3.26
CA ASP A 44 -13.44 3.46 -3.29
C ASP A 44 -14.27 4.48 -2.50
N SER A 45 -13.87 4.76 -1.27
CA SER A 45 -14.54 5.66 -0.34
C SER A 45 -14.44 7.15 -0.70
N LEU A 46 -13.53 7.52 -1.61
CA LEU A 46 -13.38 8.89 -2.12
C LEU A 46 -13.92 9.06 -3.55
N CYS A 47 -14.03 7.97 -4.30
CA CYS A 47 -14.40 7.99 -5.72
C CYS A 47 -15.82 7.47 -6.00
N ILE A 48 -16.46 6.81 -5.02
CA ILE A 48 -17.85 6.32 -5.13
C ILE A 48 -18.71 7.07 -4.11
N ILE A 49 -19.90 7.51 -4.52
CA ILE A 49 -20.89 8.15 -3.64
C ILE A 49 -21.50 7.08 -2.73
N GLN A 50 -21.06 7.05 -1.46
CA GLN A 50 -21.34 5.98 -0.51
C GLN A 50 -22.82 5.86 -0.10
N ASP A 51 -23.58 6.95 -0.18
CA ASP A 51 -25.02 7.01 0.09
C ASP A 51 -25.89 6.88 -1.17
N SER A 52 -25.31 6.47 -2.30
CA SER A 52 -26.00 6.28 -3.57
C SER A 52 -25.87 4.84 -4.07
N ALA A 53 -26.96 4.06 -3.95
CA ALA A 53 -26.98 2.68 -4.43
C ALA A 53 -26.78 2.57 -5.96
N SER A 54 -27.27 3.55 -6.72
CA SER A 54 -27.08 3.59 -8.18
C SER A 54 -25.63 3.86 -8.57
N ASP A 55 -24.97 4.78 -7.87
CA ASP A 55 -23.56 5.10 -8.12
C ASP A 55 -22.67 3.91 -7.72
N TRP A 56 -22.95 3.30 -6.56
CA TRP A 56 -22.27 2.09 -6.12
C TRP A 56 -22.39 0.96 -7.16
N LEU A 57 -23.59 0.71 -7.70
CA LEU A 57 -23.79 -0.34 -8.70
C LEU A 57 -23.02 -0.04 -9.99
N HIS A 58 -23.01 1.23 -10.42
CA HIS A 58 -22.27 1.68 -11.59
C HIS A 58 -20.77 1.47 -11.43
N GLU A 59 -20.20 1.89 -10.30
CA GLU A 59 -18.77 1.79 -10.04
C GLU A 59 -18.34 0.35 -9.73
N ALA A 60 -19.17 -0.45 -9.05
CA ALA A 60 -18.91 -1.87 -8.80
C ALA A 60 -18.73 -2.67 -10.11
N GLN A 61 -19.49 -2.35 -11.16
CA GLN A 61 -19.33 -2.97 -12.48
C GLN A 61 -17.99 -2.60 -13.14
N ARG A 62 -17.39 -1.48 -12.75
CA ARG A 62 -16.15 -0.94 -13.32
C ARG A 62 -14.91 -1.27 -12.49
N MET A 63 -15.07 -1.64 -11.20
CA MET A 63 -13.95 -1.95 -10.29
C MET A 63 -12.95 -2.93 -10.91
N ALA A 64 -13.42 -3.97 -11.59
CA ALA A 64 -12.53 -4.92 -12.27
C ALA A 64 -11.62 -4.24 -13.30
N SER A 65 -12.14 -3.30 -14.07
CA SER A 65 -11.37 -2.51 -15.05
C SER A 65 -10.46 -1.50 -14.35
N VAL A 66 -10.90 -0.88 -13.26
CA VAL A 66 -10.06 0.04 -12.47
C VAL A 66 -8.79 -0.66 -12.01
N TYR A 67 -8.89 -1.88 -11.47
CA TYR A 67 -7.72 -2.66 -11.08
C TYR A 67 -6.94 -3.18 -12.29
N ALA A 68 -7.60 -3.76 -13.30
CA ALA A 68 -6.93 -4.34 -14.47
C ALA A 68 -6.10 -3.33 -15.28
N PHE A 69 -6.52 -2.06 -15.30
CA PHE A 69 -5.85 -1.00 -16.04
C PHE A 69 -5.15 0.01 -15.13
N SER A 70 -4.97 -0.31 -13.83
CA SER A 70 -4.17 0.52 -12.94
C SER A 70 -2.68 0.46 -13.32
N HIS A 71 -1.95 1.55 -13.09
CA HIS A 71 -0.49 1.54 -13.25
C HIS A 71 0.18 0.69 -12.15
N LEU A 72 -0.34 0.82 -10.94
CA LEU A 72 0.09 0.18 -9.71
C LEU A 72 -1.09 0.18 -8.72
N THR A 73 -1.28 -0.93 -8.01
CA THR A 73 -2.16 -0.98 -6.84
C THR A 73 -1.32 -0.91 -5.56
N ILE A 74 -1.56 0.09 -4.70
CA ILE A 74 -0.92 0.21 -3.39
C ILE A 74 -1.78 -0.55 -2.37
N ALA A 75 -1.28 -1.69 -1.91
CA ALA A 75 -1.96 -2.51 -0.90
C ALA A 75 -1.41 -2.18 0.49
N ALA A 76 -2.17 -1.42 1.29
CA ALA A 76 -1.86 -1.10 2.69
C ALA A 76 -1.99 -2.32 3.63
N SER A 77 -1.21 -3.36 3.36
CA SER A 77 -1.39 -4.72 3.88
C SER A 77 -1.27 -4.79 5.40
N ALA A 78 -0.38 -4.00 6.02
CA ALA A 78 -0.27 -3.91 7.47
C ALA A 78 -1.30 -3.00 8.15
N SER A 79 -2.00 -2.17 7.37
CA SER A 79 -2.92 -1.17 7.90
C SER A 79 -4.21 -1.84 8.38
N LYS A 80 -4.49 -1.75 9.68
CA LYS A 80 -5.73 -2.28 10.27
C LYS A 80 -6.94 -1.37 10.05
N ASN A 81 -6.68 -0.08 9.85
CA ASN A 81 -7.69 0.95 9.60
C ASN A 81 -7.08 2.10 8.75
N PRO A 82 -7.89 3.01 8.19
CA PRO A 82 -7.40 4.10 7.33
C PRO A 82 -6.51 5.14 8.03
N THR A 83 -6.36 5.07 9.35
CA THR A 83 -5.56 6.02 10.15
C THR A 83 -4.19 5.49 10.53
N THR A 84 -3.87 4.23 10.21
CA THR A 84 -2.58 3.62 10.60
C THR A 84 -1.42 4.09 9.72
N GLY A 85 -1.67 4.35 8.43
CA GLY A 85 -0.62 4.68 7.45
C GLY A 85 -0.08 3.48 6.68
N LEU A 86 0.96 3.71 5.87
CA LEU A 86 1.71 2.77 5.06
C LEU A 86 3.09 2.43 5.64
N SER A 87 3.56 3.19 6.64
CA SER A 87 4.91 3.03 7.18
C SER A 87 5.06 1.64 7.83
N PRO A 88 6.16 0.92 7.55
CA PRO A 88 6.51 -0.28 8.29
C PRO A 88 6.63 0.05 9.79
N GLY A 89 6.28 -0.89 10.64
CA GLY A 89 6.48 -0.79 12.08
C GLY A 89 7.95 -0.55 12.44
N PRO A 90 8.23 -0.09 13.68
CA PRO A 90 9.55 0.33 14.13
C PRO A 90 10.61 -0.79 14.17
N ARG A 91 10.22 -2.04 13.88
CA ARG A 91 11.11 -3.20 13.85
C ARG A 91 11.08 -3.82 12.46
N PRO A 92 11.97 -3.38 11.55
CA PRO A 92 12.18 -4.12 10.32
C PRO A 92 12.51 -5.57 10.70
N ARG A 93 11.86 -6.57 10.10
CA ARG A 93 12.31 -7.98 10.19
C ARG A 93 13.69 -8.19 9.53
N THR A 94 14.23 -7.13 8.95
CA THR A 94 15.54 -7.09 8.35
C THR A 94 16.59 -6.71 9.38
N VAL A 95 17.64 -7.52 9.47
CA VAL A 95 18.79 -7.22 10.32
C VAL A 95 19.79 -6.45 9.49
N ILE A 96 20.11 -5.24 9.95
CA ILE A 96 21.19 -4.44 9.38
C ILE A 96 22.48 -4.85 10.09
N VAL A 97 23.39 -5.50 9.37
CA VAL A 97 24.70 -5.92 9.91
C VAL A 97 25.81 -5.06 9.34
N ARG A 98 26.82 -4.77 10.17
CA ARG A 98 28.08 -4.16 9.75
C ARG A 98 29.21 -5.17 9.98
N PRO A 99 29.60 -5.93 8.95
CA PRO A 99 30.67 -6.91 9.10
C PRO A 99 31.97 -6.21 9.51
N SER A 100 32.61 -6.70 10.56
CA SER A 100 33.93 -6.22 11.02
C SER A 100 35.05 -7.23 10.79
N TRP A 101 34.71 -8.49 10.53
CA TRP A 101 35.68 -9.54 10.26
C TRP A 101 36.24 -9.40 8.83
N LYS A 102 37.57 -9.20 8.74
CA LYS A 102 38.26 -8.92 7.47
C LYS A 102 38.09 -10.01 6.41
N GLY A 103 38.04 -11.29 6.81
CA GLY A 103 37.89 -12.38 5.85
C GLY A 103 36.56 -12.33 5.09
N PHE A 104 35.46 -12.02 5.77
CA PHE A 104 34.13 -11.90 5.14
C PHE A 104 34.04 -10.68 4.25
N ILE A 105 34.62 -9.54 4.68
CA ILE A 105 34.71 -8.34 3.85
C ILE A 105 35.44 -8.64 2.54
N GLN A 106 36.56 -9.37 2.61
CA GLN A 106 37.36 -9.72 1.43
C GLN A 106 36.70 -10.77 0.54
N GLU A 107 36.14 -11.83 1.13
CA GLU A 107 35.43 -12.90 0.41
C GLU A 107 34.23 -12.38 -0.38
N TRP A 108 33.50 -11.43 0.19
CA TRP A 108 32.30 -10.84 -0.42
C TRP A 108 32.55 -9.50 -1.13
N GLY A 109 33.81 -9.07 -1.25
CA GLY A 109 34.19 -7.85 -1.97
C GLY A 109 33.58 -6.56 -1.40
N LEU A 110 33.35 -6.51 -0.08
CA LEU A 110 32.71 -5.38 0.59
C LEU A 110 33.72 -4.26 0.86
N GLN A 111 33.25 -3.02 0.85
CA GLN A 111 34.03 -1.87 1.30
C GLN A 111 34.10 -1.84 2.85
N PRO A 112 35.21 -1.37 3.46
CA PRO A 112 35.28 -1.17 4.91
C PRO A 112 34.14 -0.27 5.41
N GLY A 113 33.39 -0.74 6.41
CA GLY A 113 32.24 -0.02 6.96
C GLY A 113 30.94 -0.15 6.13
N GLN A 114 30.96 -0.91 5.03
CA GLN A 114 29.75 -1.23 4.27
C GLN A 114 28.76 -1.99 5.17
N THR A 115 27.50 -1.62 5.04
CA THR A 115 26.41 -2.21 5.80
C THR A 115 25.62 -3.15 4.90
N LEU A 116 25.29 -4.35 5.39
CA LEU A 116 24.44 -5.30 4.68
C LEU A 116 23.06 -5.34 5.33
N ARG A 117 22.03 -5.45 4.49
CA ARG A 117 20.66 -5.73 4.93
C ARG A 117 20.39 -7.20 4.68
N ILE A 118 20.28 -7.97 5.75
CA ILE A 118 19.85 -9.38 5.67
C ILE A 118 18.32 -9.37 5.64
N THR A 119 17.77 -9.64 4.46
CA THR A 119 16.37 -10.01 4.28
C THR A 119 16.25 -11.52 4.42
N ASN A 120 15.09 -11.99 4.88
CA ASN A 120 14.81 -13.41 4.93
C ASN A 120 13.97 -13.77 3.69
N PRO A 121 14.55 -14.35 2.64
CA PRO A 121 13.90 -14.45 1.32
C PRO A 121 12.92 -15.63 1.22
N TRP A 122 12.60 -16.34 2.30
CA TRP A 122 11.78 -17.55 2.21
C TRP A 122 10.32 -17.21 1.87
N TYR A 123 9.78 -17.89 0.86
CA TYR A 123 8.38 -17.84 0.40
C TYR A 123 7.33 -17.97 1.52
N GLU A 124 7.65 -18.68 2.60
CA GLU A 124 6.79 -18.79 3.79
C GLU A 124 6.58 -17.44 4.50
N GLU A 125 7.54 -16.52 4.46
CA GLU A 125 7.32 -15.16 4.99
C GLU A 125 6.45 -14.30 4.08
N PHE A 126 6.52 -14.46 2.75
CA PHE A 126 5.58 -13.81 1.85
C PHE A 126 4.13 -14.25 2.16
N LYS A 127 3.89 -15.56 2.26
CA LYS A 127 2.58 -16.11 2.67
C LYS A 127 2.12 -15.57 4.03
N ASN A 128 3.00 -15.65 5.04
CA ASN A 128 2.65 -15.21 6.39
C ASN A 128 2.43 -13.70 6.47
N THR A 129 3.10 -12.90 5.64
CA THR A 129 3.04 -11.42 5.75
C THR A 129 1.96 -10.82 4.87
N ILE A 130 1.69 -11.38 3.68
CA ILE A 130 0.69 -10.87 2.74
C ILE A 130 -0.60 -11.68 2.81
N VAL A 131 -0.57 -13.00 2.65
CA VAL A 131 -1.83 -13.81 2.61
C VAL A 131 -2.58 -13.71 3.94
N SER A 132 -1.86 -13.68 5.08
CA SER A 132 -2.50 -13.57 6.40
C SER A 132 -2.87 -12.14 6.83
N ALA A 133 -2.45 -11.14 6.04
CA ALA A 133 -2.58 -9.72 6.35
C ALA A 133 -4.03 -9.29 6.57
N PRO A 134 -4.30 -8.29 7.44
CA PRO A 134 -5.65 -7.75 7.67
C PRO A 134 -6.41 -7.41 6.39
N LEU A 135 -5.73 -6.83 5.39
CA LEU A 135 -6.32 -6.48 4.10
C LEU A 135 -6.87 -7.73 3.40
N ASN A 136 -6.06 -8.79 3.26
CA ASN A 136 -6.41 -9.99 2.52
C ASN A 136 -7.44 -10.91 3.20
N ARG A 137 -7.91 -10.55 4.40
CA ARG A 137 -9.05 -11.23 5.05
C ARG A 137 -10.40 -10.70 4.57
N ARG A 138 -10.43 -9.63 3.76
CA ARG A 138 -11.66 -9.05 3.22
C ARG A 138 -11.98 -9.70 1.88
N GLY A 139 -13.19 -10.22 1.70
CA GLY A 139 -13.55 -10.93 0.45
C GLY A 139 -13.34 -10.13 -0.84
N TRP A 140 -13.45 -8.80 -0.77
CA TRP A 140 -13.30 -7.90 -1.91
C TRP A 140 -11.85 -7.70 -2.38
N THR A 141 -10.85 -7.98 -1.54
CA THR A 141 -9.44 -7.71 -1.88
C THR A 141 -8.86 -8.67 -2.90
N TYR A 142 -9.54 -9.80 -3.15
CA TYR A 142 -9.11 -10.74 -4.20
C TYR A 142 -9.12 -10.08 -5.58
N GLN A 143 -10.13 -9.27 -5.90
CA GLN A 143 -10.19 -8.58 -7.20
C GLN A 143 -9.06 -7.55 -7.33
N GLU A 144 -8.75 -6.85 -6.23
CA GLU A 144 -7.68 -5.83 -6.17
C GLU A 144 -6.31 -6.43 -6.45
N TYR A 145 -6.07 -7.64 -5.94
CA TYR A 145 -4.82 -8.38 -6.15
C TYR A 145 -4.77 -9.11 -7.50
N ALA A 146 -5.82 -9.85 -7.85
CA ALA A 146 -5.80 -10.76 -8.99
C ALA A 146 -5.87 -10.03 -10.34
N LEU A 147 -6.46 -8.84 -10.38
CA LEU A 147 -6.63 -8.08 -11.63
C LEU A 147 -5.53 -7.06 -11.84
N ALA A 148 -4.92 -6.54 -10.77
CA ALA A 148 -3.90 -5.51 -10.90
C ALA A 148 -2.63 -6.05 -11.58
N PRO A 149 -2.06 -5.33 -12.57
CA PRO A 149 -0.85 -5.77 -13.24
C PRO A 149 0.39 -5.71 -12.35
N ARG A 150 0.37 -4.85 -11.30
CA ARG A 150 1.42 -4.68 -10.30
C ARG A 150 0.80 -4.31 -8.96
N VAL A 151 1.28 -4.92 -7.88
CA VAL A 151 0.79 -4.64 -6.52
C VAL A 151 1.96 -4.37 -5.59
N LEU A 152 2.00 -3.18 -5.00
CA LEU A 152 2.95 -2.85 -3.93
C LEU A 152 2.31 -3.11 -2.58
N HIS A 153 2.74 -4.16 -1.89
CA HIS A 153 2.30 -4.50 -0.55
C HIS A 153 3.11 -3.74 0.51
N CYS A 154 2.49 -2.73 1.12
CA CYS A 154 3.03 -2.03 2.29
C CYS A 154 2.78 -2.86 3.55
N THR A 155 3.75 -3.68 3.94
CA THR A 155 3.67 -4.53 5.15
C THR A 155 4.40 -3.91 6.35
N ASP A 156 4.29 -4.56 7.52
CA ASP A 156 4.81 -4.04 8.80
C ASP A 156 6.35 -4.11 8.89
N GLY A 157 7.00 -4.91 8.03
CA GLY A 157 8.46 -5.06 8.04
C GLY A 157 9.14 -4.48 6.80
N GLU A 158 8.68 -4.91 5.63
CA GLU A 158 9.24 -4.50 4.34
C GLU A 158 8.15 -4.38 3.28
N TRP A 159 8.40 -3.63 2.23
CA TRP A 159 7.47 -3.51 1.13
C TRP A 159 7.81 -4.52 0.05
N TRP A 160 6.79 -5.16 -0.51
CA TRP A 160 6.92 -6.18 -1.54
C TRP A 160 6.26 -5.68 -2.82
N TRP A 161 6.88 -5.88 -3.99
CA TRP A 161 6.28 -5.57 -5.30
C TRP A 161 6.16 -6.84 -6.14
#